data_AF-A0A0C1ZJ99-F1
#
_entry.id   AF-A0A0C1ZJ99-F1
#
_cell.length_a   1.000
_cell.length_b   1.000
_cell.length_c   1.000
_cell.angle_alpha   90.00
_cell.angle_beta   90.00
_cell.angle_gamma   90.00
#
_symmetry.space_group_name_H-M   'P 1'
#
loop_
_entity.id
_entity.type
_entity.pdbx_description
1 polymer ?
#
loop_
_entity_poly.entity_id
_entity_poly.type
_entity_poly.pdbx_seq_one_letter_code
_entity_poly.pdbx_strand_id
1 'polypeptide(L)'
;MTTNVEYHQNPKINAIMVNAKDADLAFGDLREYAEKYEGTGAFAYFLGPSLLSKRFDEPQVMDAIHSLAQFDQDDEDKRLATRAKRFIEKFNKWRSEDKFIADLLEYGLAAYRAGGVLHVAHKCQKTDAKPYQVSRFVVGQGVCGDTTYWKPEQIFEHGVCGAGIPNSAVYIPYDQIFDLEDEFKVDSYSTSDREKINVF
;
A
#
# COMPACT_ATOMS: atom_id res chain seq x y z
N MET A 1 -1.75 18.93 -23.11
CA MET A 1 -3.15 18.75 -23.56
C MET A 1 -3.86 17.92 -22.51
N THR A 2 -4.59 18.58 -21.62
CA THR A 2 -5.35 17.96 -20.52
C THR A 2 -6.78 17.71 -20.99
N THR A 3 -7.04 16.52 -21.51
CA THR A 3 -8.41 16.03 -21.64
C THR A 3 -8.84 15.50 -20.28
N ASN A 4 -9.40 16.40 -19.45
CA ASN A 4 -10.35 15.99 -18.42
C ASN A 4 -11.60 15.49 -19.17
N VAL A 5 -11.55 14.24 -19.63
CA VAL A 5 -12.73 13.56 -20.14
C VAL A 5 -13.62 13.33 -18.94
N GLU A 6 -14.82 13.90 -18.96
CA GLU A 6 -15.89 13.60 -18.01
C GLU A 6 -16.37 12.15 -18.25
N TYR A 7 -15.56 11.15 -17.89
CA TYR A 7 -15.88 9.74 -18.03
C TYR A 7 -17.18 9.35 -17.28
N HIS A 8 -17.57 10.17 -16.29
CA HIS A 8 -18.84 10.03 -15.56
C HIS A 8 -20.09 10.33 -16.42
N GLN A 9 -19.94 10.93 -17.60
CA GLN A 9 -21.05 11.19 -18.51
C GLN A 9 -21.15 10.18 -19.66
N ASN A 10 -20.25 9.19 -19.73
CA ASN A 10 -20.32 8.20 -20.78
C ASN A 10 -21.54 7.28 -20.57
N PRO A 11 -22.55 7.29 -21.46
CA PRO A 11 -23.79 6.55 -21.26
C PRO A 11 -23.57 5.04 -21.19
N LYS A 12 -22.49 4.51 -21.79
CA LYS A 12 -22.16 3.08 -21.71
C LYS A 12 -21.59 2.69 -20.35
N ILE A 13 -20.70 3.52 -19.79
CA ILE A 13 -20.17 3.31 -18.43
C ILE A 13 -21.31 3.40 -17.41
N ASN A 14 -22.21 4.37 -17.59
CA ASN A 14 -23.39 4.48 -16.73
C ASN A 14 -24.33 3.26 -16.87
N ALA A 15 -24.50 2.73 -18.08
CA ALA A 15 -25.29 1.51 -18.29
C ALA A 15 -24.68 0.28 -17.60
N ILE A 16 -23.35 0.12 -17.64
CA ILE A 16 -22.65 -0.94 -16.89
C ILE A 16 -22.97 -0.82 -15.41
N MET A 17 -22.80 0.38 -14.86
CA MET A 17 -23.02 0.64 -13.44
C MET A 17 -24.47 0.49 -13.00
N VAL A 18 -25.46 0.75 -13.86
CA VAL A 18 -26.89 0.61 -13.55
C VAL A 18 -27.38 -0.83 -13.70
N ASN A 19 -26.83 -1.59 -14.65
CA ASN A 19 -27.33 -2.93 -14.96
C ASN A 19 -26.61 -4.05 -14.22
N ALA A 20 -25.39 -3.82 -13.72
CA ALA A 20 -24.63 -4.84 -13.01
C ALA A 20 -25.36 -5.32 -11.74
N LYS A 21 -25.39 -6.65 -11.53
CA LYS A 21 -26.06 -7.26 -10.36
C LYS A 21 -25.15 -7.27 -9.14
N ASP A 22 -23.84 -7.35 -9.37
CA ASP A 22 -22.79 -7.39 -8.36
C ASP A 22 -21.53 -6.65 -8.87
N ALA A 23 -20.54 -6.47 -7.99
CA ALA A 23 -19.32 -5.74 -8.27
C ALA A 23 -18.40 -6.49 -9.25
N ASP A 24 -18.39 -7.82 -9.23
CA ASP A 24 -17.59 -8.66 -10.14
C ASP A 24 -18.01 -8.44 -11.60
N LEU A 25 -19.31 -8.55 -11.89
CA LEU A 25 -19.86 -8.29 -13.21
C LEU A 25 -19.63 -6.84 -13.63
N ALA A 26 -19.82 -5.89 -12.72
CA ALA A 26 -19.58 -4.47 -13.02
C ALA A 26 -18.13 -4.20 -13.43
N PHE A 27 -17.16 -4.80 -12.72
CA PHE A 27 -15.74 -4.62 -13.03
C PHE A 27 -15.34 -5.36 -14.30
N GLY A 28 -15.85 -6.57 -14.51
CA GLY A 28 -15.65 -7.35 -15.75
C GLY A 28 -16.15 -6.60 -16.98
N ASP A 29 -17.38 -6.09 -16.94
CA ASP A 29 -17.97 -5.30 -18.02
C ASP A 29 -17.17 -4.00 -18.27
N LEU A 30 -16.69 -3.34 -17.20
CA LEU A 30 -15.84 -2.15 -17.31
C LEU A 30 -14.49 -2.48 -17.96
N ARG A 31 -13.90 -3.63 -17.63
CA ARG A 31 -12.67 -4.12 -18.23
C ARG A 31 -12.86 -4.43 -19.71
N GLU A 32 -13.91 -5.17 -20.09
CA GLU A 32 -14.21 -5.47 -21.49
C GLU A 32 -14.48 -4.18 -22.29
N TYR A 33 -15.21 -3.24 -21.70
CA TYR A 33 -15.41 -1.91 -22.27
C TYR A 33 -14.08 -1.20 -22.53
N ALA A 34 -13.20 -1.17 -21.53
CA ALA A 34 -11.88 -0.54 -21.63
C ALA A 34 -11.03 -1.18 -22.73
N GLU A 35 -11.00 -2.52 -22.80
CA GLU A 35 -10.28 -3.23 -23.85
C GLU A 35 -10.79 -2.88 -25.25
N LYS A 36 -12.11 -2.85 -25.42
CA LYS A 36 -12.76 -2.57 -26.70
C LYS A 36 -12.58 -1.13 -27.20
N TYR A 37 -12.58 -0.15 -26.28
CA TYR A 37 -12.64 1.27 -26.65
C TYR A 37 -11.35 2.04 -26.37
N GLU A 38 -10.55 1.61 -25.40
CA GLU A 38 -9.25 2.22 -25.04
C GLU A 38 -8.06 1.34 -25.46
N GLY A 39 -8.33 0.14 -26.01
CA GLY A 39 -7.32 -0.80 -26.47
C GLY A 39 -6.59 -1.54 -25.35
N THR A 40 -7.04 -1.42 -24.10
CA THR A 40 -6.47 -2.12 -22.94
C THR A 40 -7.45 -2.17 -21.77
N GLY A 41 -7.55 -3.32 -21.11
CA GLY A 41 -8.29 -3.47 -19.85
C GLY A 41 -7.70 -2.67 -18.68
N ALA A 42 -6.45 -2.17 -18.81
CA ALA A 42 -5.73 -1.46 -17.75
C ALA A 42 -6.47 -0.22 -17.23
N PHE A 43 -7.32 0.39 -18.07
CA PHE A 43 -8.12 1.55 -17.72
C PHE A 43 -9.18 1.23 -16.64
N ALA A 44 -9.68 -0.01 -16.59
CA ALA A 44 -10.61 -0.42 -15.55
C ALA A 44 -9.99 -0.34 -14.15
N TYR A 45 -8.71 -0.70 -13.97
CA TYR A 45 -8.01 -0.55 -12.68
C TYR A 45 -7.85 0.90 -12.22
N PHE A 46 -7.96 1.87 -13.13
CA PHE A 46 -7.88 3.28 -12.79
C PHE A 46 -9.23 3.84 -12.33
N LEU A 47 -10.30 3.60 -13.08
CA LEU A 47 -11.63 4.14 -12.77
C LEU A 47 -12.49 3.23 -11.89
N GLY A 48 -12.22 1.92 -11.92
CA GLY A 48 -13.02 0.89 -11.28
C GLY A 48 -13.33 1.19 -9.83
N PRO A 49 -12.33 1.42 -8.96
CA PRO A 49 -12.59 1.74 -7.55
C PRO A 49 -13.56 2.91 -7.39
N SER A 50 -13.29 4.05 -8.02
CA SER A 50 -14.13 5.24 -7.88
C SER A 50 -15.52 5.12 -8.50
N LEU A 51 -15.68 4.35 -9.57
CA LEU A 51 -16.99 4.14 -10.21
C LEU A 51 -17.82 3.13 -9.42
N LEU A 52 -17.23 1.99 -9.06
CA LEU A 52 -17.94 0.91 -8.37
C LEU A 52 -18.33 1.31 -6.95
N SER A 53 -17.50 2.07 -6.24
CA SER A 53 -17.81 2.56 -4.88
C SER A 53 -19.01 3.52 -4.81
N LYS A 54 -19.56 3.96 -5.96
CA LYS A 54 -20.83 4.71 -5.98
C LYS A 54 -22.04 3.82 -5.75
N ARG A 55 -21.90 2.51 -5.89
CA ARG A 55 -22.99 1.53 -5.85
C ARG A 55 -22.76 0.39 -4.87
N PHE A 56 -21.52 -0.07 -4.75
CA PHE A 56 -21.13 -1.21 -3.93
C PHE A 56 -20.28 -0.73 -2.75
N ASP A 57 -20.26 -1.49 -1.66
CA ASP A 57 -19.40 -1.17 -0.53
C ASP A 57 -17.91 -1.42 -0.87
N GLU A 58 -17.01 -0.76 -0.14
CA GLU A 58 -15.57 -0.84 -0.43
C GLU A 58 -15.03 -2.29 -0.41
N PRO A 59 -15.39 -3.16 0.55
CA PRO A 59 -14.97 -4.56 0.51
C PRO A 59 -15.40 -5.29 -0.77
N GLN A 60 -16.66 -5.16 -1.19
CA GLN A 60 -17.17 -5.78 -2.42
C GLN A 60 -16.39 -5.29 -3.65
N VAL A 61 -16.11 -3.99 -3.73
CA VAL A 61 -15.35 -3.41 -4.84
C VAL A 61 -13.92 -3.94 -4.86
N MET A 62 -13.26 -3.95 -3.72
CA MET A 62 -11.87 -4.36 -3.61
C MET A 62 -11.69 -5.85 -3.91
N ASP A 63 -12.60 -6.71 -3.40
CA ASP A 63 -12.60 -8.14 -3.68
C ASP A 63 -12.87 -8.43 -5.16
N ALA A 64 -13.83 -7.73 -5.78
CA ALA A 64 -14.15 -7.90 -7.20
C ALA A 64 -12.97 -7.55 -8.12
N ILE A 65 -12.33 -6.41 -7.86
CA ILE A 65 -11.14 -6.00 -8.62
C ILE A 65 -9.99 -6.97 -8.37
N HIS A 66 -9.81 -7.43 -7.13
CA HIS A 66 -8.76 -8.39 -6.78
C HIS A 66 -8.92 -9.72 -7.51
N SER A 67 -10.15 -10.25 -7.57
CA SER A 67 -10.48 -11.48 -8.28
C SER A 67 -9.99 -11.45 -9.73
N LEU A 68 -10.32 -10.38 -10.46
CA LEU A 68 -9.87 -10.19 -11.84
C LEU A 68 -8.38 -9.86 -11.94
N ALA A 69 -7.81 -9.13 -10.98
CA ALA A 69 -6.38 -8.82 -10.94
C ALA A 69 -5.51 -10.09 -10.90
N GLN A 70 -5.95 -11.13 -10.20
CA GLN A 70 -5.22 -12.39 -10.12
C GLN A 70 -5.06 -13.08 -11.48
N PHE A 71 -6.01 -12.89 -12.40
CA PHE A 71 -5.88 -13.38 -13.77
C PHE A 71 -5.02 -12.44 -14.63
N ASP A 72 -5.26 -11.14 -14.49
CA ASP A 72 -4.66 -10.11 -15.33
C ASP A 72 -3.17 -9.87 -15.02
N GLN A 73 -2.67 -10.33 -13.87
CA GLN A 73 -1.29 -10.07 -13.44
C GLN A 73 -0.23 -10.62 -14.40
N ASP A 74 -0.55 -11.67 -15.17
CA ASP A 74 0.35 -12.31 -16.12
C ASP A 74 -0.14 -12.19 -17.58
N ASP A 75 -0.99 -11.20 -17.85
CA ASP A 75 -1.49 -10.88 -19.18
C ASP A 75 -0.37 -10.44 -20.15
N GLU A 76 -0.54 -10.73 -21.44
CA GLU A 76 0.40 -10.32 -22.50
C GLU A 76 0.47 -8.80 -22.66
N ASP A 77 -0.63 -8.09 -22.38
CA ASP A 77 -0.63 -6.64 -22.26
C ASP A 77 0.09 -6.22 -20.97
N LYS A 78 1.35 -5.81 -21.14
CA LYS A 78 2.21 -5.31 -20.06
C LYS A 78 1.57 -4.20 -19.23
N ARG A 79 0.72 -3.35 -19.81
CA ARG A 79 0.05 -2.26 -19.07
C ARG A 79 -0.99 -2.83 -18.12
N LEU A 80 -1.79 -3.77 -18.59
CA LEU A 80 -2.79 -4.50 -17.81
C LEU A 80 -2.12 -5.27 -16.68
N ALA A 81 -1.14 -6.12 -17.00
CA ALA A 81 -0.35 -6.88 -16.04
C ALA A 81 0.27 -6.00 -14.95
N THR A 82 0.87 -4.87 -15.32
CA THR A 82 1.46 -3.93 -14.36
C THR A 82 0.41 -3.32 -13.44
N ARG A 83 -0.77 -2.97 -13.95
CA ARG A 83 -1.84 -2.37 -13.14
C ARG A 83 -2.46 -3.40 -12.19
N ALA A 84 -2.69 -4.62 -12.66
CA ALA A 84 -3.18 -5.72 -11.86
C ALA A 84 -2.21 -6.05 -10.70
N LYS A 85 -0.91 -6.20 -11.00
CA LYS A 85 0.13 -6.43 -9.97
C LYS A 85 0.15 -5.34 -8.90
N ARG A 86 0.12 -4.06 -9.32
CA ARG A 86 0.03 -2.92 -8.38
C ARG A 86 -1.24 -2.91 -7.55
N PHE A 87 -2.36 -3.35 -8.12
CA PHE A 87 -3.61 -3.46 -7.39
C PHE A 87 -3.53 -4.56 -6.34
N ILE A 88 -3.00 -5.74 -6.69
CA ILE A 88 -2.81 -6.87 -5.76
C ILE A 88 -1.94 -6.44 -4.57
N GLU A 89 -0.82 -5.77 -4.83
CA GLU A 89 0.04 -5.21 -3.77
C GLU A 89 -0.76 -4.29 -2.83
N LYS A 90 -1.47 -3.30 -3.40
CA LYS A 90 -2.31 -2.37 -2.63
C LYS A 90 -3.38 -3.11 -1.82
N PHE A 91 -4.04 -4.09 -2.42
CA PHE A 91 -5.09 -4.89 -1.79
C PHE A 91 -4.58 -5.70 -0.61
N ASN A 92 -3.43 -6.38 -0.78
CA ASN A 92 -2.81 -7.16 0.28
C ASN A 92 -2.44 -6.30 1.49
N LYS A 93 -1.85 -5.12 1.24
CA LYS A 93 -1.58 -4.15 2.30
C LYS A 93 -2.86 -3.71 2.99
N TRP A 94 -3.88 -3.31 2.21
CA TRP A 94 -5.17 -2.86 2.74
C TRP A 94 -5.80 -3.90 3.68
N ARG A 95 -5.81 -5.19 3.30
CA ARG A 95 -6.33 -6.26 4.17
C ARG A 95 -5.60 -6.40 5.51
N SER A 96 -4.34 -5.96 5.59
CA SER A 96 -3.54 -6.02 6.82
C SER A 96 -3.54 -4.72 7.62
N GLU A 97 -4.18 -3.63 7.17
CA GLU A 97 -4.20 -2.35 7.90
C GLU A 97 -4.90 -2.48 9.26
N ASP A 98 -6.08 -3.12 9.30
CA ASP A 98 -6.81 -3.35 10.55
C ASP A 98 -5.99 -4.17 11.55
N LYS A 99 -5.32 -5.22 11.06
CA LYS A 99 -4.45 -6.05 11.90
C LYS A 99 -3.24 -5.27 12.40
N PHE A 100 -2.62 -4.47 11.55
CA PHE A 100 -1.54 -3.58 11.96
C PHE A 100 -1.97 -2.61 13.06
N ILE A 101 -3.15 -2.00 12.93
CA ILE A 101 -3.70 -1.09 13.95
C ILE A 101 -3.98 -1.85 15.24
N ALA A 102 -4.60 -3.03 15.15
CA ALA A 102 -4.88 -3.87 16.32
C ALA A 102 -3.59 -4.22 17.08
N ASP A 103 -2.56 -4.71 16.39
CA ASP A 103 -1.27 -5.03 16.99
C ASP A 103 -0.58 -3.82 17.62
N LEU A 104 -0.63 -2.66 16.94
CA LEU A 104 -0.05 -1.43 17.47
C LEU A 104 -0.77 -0.97 18.76
N LEU A 105 -2.09 -1.14 18.83
CA LEU A 105 -2.87 -0.80 20.01
C LEU A 105 -2.62 -1.78 21.16
N GLU A 106 -2.64 -3.08 20.86
CA GLU A 106 -2.49 -4.19 21.82
C GLU A 106 -1.06 -4.30 22.35
N TYR A 107 -0.07 -4.46 21.47
CA TYR A 107 1.32 -4.72 21.83
C TYR A 107 2.19 -3.45 21.88
N GLY A 108 1.69 -2.33 21.36
CA GLY A 108 2.46 -1.08 21.29
C GLY A 108 3.47 -1.04 20.15
N LEU A 109 3.46 -2.01 19.24
CA LEU A 109 4.39 -2.19 18.14
C LEU A 109 3.69 -2.88 16.95
N ALA A 110 3.92 -2.40 15.74
CA ALA A 110 3.51 -3.07 14.50
C ALA A 110 4.45 -2.71 13.36
N ALA A 111 4.61 -3.58 12.35
CA ALA A 111 5.57 -3.33 11.29
C ALA A 111 5.12 -3.73 9.88
N TYR A 112 5.68 -3.02 8.90
CA TYR A 112 5.59 -3.30 7.47
C TYR A 112 6.99 -3.35 6.87
N ARG A 113 7.26 -4.32 5.99
CA ARG A 113 8.51 -4.41 5.22
C ARG A 113 8.27 -4.13 3.75
N ALA A 114 9.07 -3.25 3.16
CA ALA A 114 9.05 -2.96 1.73
C ALA A 114 10.48 -3.06 1.17
N GLY A 115 10.81 -4.19 0.53
CA GLY A 115 12.18 -4.47 0.10
C GLY A 115 13.16 -4.46 1.28
N GLY A 116 14.21 -3.63 1.18
CA GLY A 116 15.20 -3.43 2.24
C GLY A 116 14.85 -2.34 3.27
N VAL A 117 13.57 -1.99 3.42
CA VAL A 117 13.10 -0.97 4.38
C VAL A 117 12.04 -1.56 5.31
N LEU A 118 12.25 -1.45 6.62
CA LEU A 118 11.29 -1.81 7.65
C LEU A 118 10.67 -0.53 8.23
N HIS A 119 9.34 -0.45 8.24
CA HIS A 119 8.56 0.62 8.84
C HIS A 119 7.97 0.09 10.14
N VAL A 120 8.47 0.59 11.27
CA VAL A 120 8.07 0.14 12.60
C VAL A 120 7.26 1.23 13.27
N ALA A 121 5.96 1.00 13.46
CA ALA A 121 5.13 1.86 14.29
C ALA A 121 5.25 1.44 15.76
N HIS A 122 5.40 2.40 16.65
CA HIS A 122 5.43 2.17 18.09
C HIS A 122 4.82 3.34 18.85
N LYS A 123 4.42 3.08 20.10
CA LYS A 123 4.01 4.16 21.01
C LYS A 123 5.21 5.05 21.36
N CYS A 124 5.02 6.35 21.31
CA CYS A 124 6.03 7.33 21.73
C CYS A 124 6.07 7.38 23.26
N GLN A 125 7.27 7.42 23.83
CA GLN A 125 7.48 7.51 25.29
C GLN A 125 7.57 8.96 25.78
N LYS A 126 7.61 9.94 24.88
CA LYS A 126 7.72 11.36 25.22
C LYS A 126 6.34 11.93 25.57
N THR A 127 6.22 12.51 26.76
CA THR A 127 4.94 13.01 27.31
C THR A 127 4.32 14.15 26.51
N ASP A 128 5.14 14.99 25.88
CA ASP A 128 4.69 16.17 25.11
C ASP A 128 4.72 15.94 23.58
N ALA A 129 4.84 14.68 23.15
CA ALA A 129 4.88 14.32 21.74
C ALA A 129 3.58 13.64 21.30
N LYS A 130 3.41 13.55 19.97
CA LYS A 130 2.38 12.71 19.38
C LYS A 130 2.58 11.25 19.85
N PRO A 131 1.49 10.55 20.24
CA PRO A 131 1.56 9.25 20.91
C PRO A 131 2.05 8.10 20.03
N TYR A 132 2.06 8.24 18.70
CA TYR A 132 2.54 7.20 17.79
C TYR A 132 3.69 7.74 16.95
N GLN A 133 4.69 6.90 16.75
CA GLN A 133 5.84 7.18 15.89
C GLN A 133 6.06 6.00 14.94
N VAL A 134 6.37 6.31 13.68
CA VAL A 134 6.83 5.31 12.70
C VAL A 134 8.29 5.58 12.40
N SER A 135 9.14 4.63 12.74
CA SER A 135 10.58 4.66 12.48
C SER A 135 10.88 3.80 11.27
N ARG A 136 11.67 4.33 10.33
CA ARG A 136 12.12 3.61 9.13
C ARG A 136 13.54 3.10 9.35
N PHE A 137 13.74 1.82 9.12
CA PHE A 137 15.03 1.16 9.18
C PHE A 137 15.41 0.68 7.78
N VAL A 138 16.67 0.88 7.41
CA VAL A 138 17.23 0.39 6.15
C VAL A 138 18.22 -0.73 6.46
N VAL A 139 18.16 -1.81 5.70
CA VAL A 139 19.04 -2.98 5.85
C VAL A 139 20.51 -2.54 5.91
N GLY A 140 21.24 -3.00 6.92
CA GLY A 140 22.64 -2.66 7.15
C GLY A 140 22.93 -1.20 7.57
N GLN A 141 21.92 -0.33 7.68
CA GLN A 141 22.08 1.10 7.98
C GLN A 141 21.36 1.56 9.25
N GLY A 142 20.46 0.76 9.81
CA GLY A 142 19.67 1.17 10.96
C GLY A 142 18.62 2.23 10.62
N VAL A 143 18.32 3.09 11.60
CA VAL A 143 17.24 4.08 11.49
C VAL A 143 17.61 5.19 10.50
N CYS A 144 16.75 5.44 9.51
CA CYS A 144 16.94 6.47 8.49
C CYS A 144 15.91 7.62 8.56
N GLY A 145 14.93 7.54 9.45
CA GLY A 145 14.03 8.64 9.76
C GLY A 145 12.75 8.22 10.46
N ASP A 146 12.06 9.21 11.01
CA ASP A 146 10.87 9.03 11.83
C ASP A 146 9.76 10.01 11.45
N THR A 147 8.52 9.59 11.67
CA THR A 147 7.31 10.41 11.52
C THR A 147 6.36 10.14 12.69
N THR A 148 5.52 11.11 13.05
CA THR A 148 4.70 11.02 14.27
C THR A 148 3.22 11.38 14.06
N TYR A 149 2.33 10.73 14.81
CA TYR A 149 0.87 10.69 14.59
C TYR A 149 0.06 10.77 15.87
N TRP A 150 -1.10 11.43 15.81
CA TRP A 150 -2.05 11.50 16.93
C TRP A 150 -2.86 10.23 17.10
N LYS A 151 -3.13 9.53 16.00
CA LYS A 151 -3.88 8.27 15.99
C LYS A 151 -3.23 7.25 15.04
N PRO A 152 -3.38 5.94 15.29
CA PRO A 152 -2.84 4.89 14.42
C PRO A 152 -3.30 4.99 12.96
N GLU A 153 -4.56 5.36 12.74
CA GLU A 153 -5.17 5.41 11.40
C GLU A 153 -4.45 6.43 10.51
N GLN A 154 -3.89 7.48 11.11
CA GLN A 154 -3.17 8.53 10.38
C GLN A 154 -1.89 8.02 9.70
N ILE A 155 -1.35 6.87 10.13
CA ILE A 155 -0.17 6.25 9.54
C ILE A 155 -0.41 5.92 8.05
N PHE A 156 -1.65 5.59 7.69
CA PHE A 156 -2.07 5.19 6.34
C PHE A 156 -2.62 6.35 5.51
N GLU A 157 -2.77 7.54 6.08
CA GLU A 157 -3.26 8.71 5.33
C GLU A 157 -2.37 9.00 4.10
N HIS A 158 -2.98 9.45 3.01
CA HIS A 158 -2.26 9.76 1.78
C HIS A 158 -1.52 11.11 1.87
N GLY A 159 -0.43 11.24 1.10
CA GLY A 159 0.30 12.50 0.96
C GLY A 159 1.28 12.77 2.12
N VAL A 160 1.44 14.05 2.48
CA VAL A 160 2.40 14.50 3.52
C VAL A 160 1.99 14.10 4.94
N CYS A 161 0.75 13.64 5.13
CA CYS A 161 0.21 13.35 6.45
C CYS A 161 0.54 11.93 6.93
N GLY A 162 0.70 10.95 6.04
CA GLY A 162 0.97 9.54 6.40
C GLY A 162 2.44 9.17 6.53
N ALA A 163 2.72 7.89 6.79
CA ALA A 163 4.07 7.38 7.00
C ALA A 163 4.83 7.03 5.71
N GLY A 164 4.20 7.21 4.55
CA GLY A 164 4.79 6.89 3.27
C GLY A 164 5.08 5.39 3.07
N ILE A 165 4.38 4.51 3.80
CA ILE A 165 4.51 3.05 3.66
C ILE A 165 4.05 2.66 2.24
N PRO A 166 4.94 2.10 1.39
CA PRO A 166 4.59 1.73 0.02
C PRO A 166 3.45 0.71 -0.05
N ASN A 167 2.69 0.67 -1.15
CA ASN A 167 1.64 -0.34 -1.34
C ASN A 167 2.19 -1.76 -1.45
N SER A 168 3.43 -1.92 -1.91
CA SER A 168 4.13 -3.21 -1.95
C SER A 168 4.63 -3.68 -0.59
N ALA A 169 4.39 -2.91 0.47
CA ALA A 169 4.82 -3.30 1.80
C ALA A 169 4.01 -4.49 2.31
N VAL A 170 4.71 -5.46 2.88
CA VAL A 170 4.14 -6.67 3.48
C VAL A 170 4.10 -6.47 4.99
N TYR A 171 2.93 -6.70 5.58
CA TYR A 171 2.76 -6.65 7.02
C TYR A 171 3.56 -7.77 7.69
N ILE A 172 4.26 -7.42 8.78
CA ILE A 172 5.05 -8.35 9.58
C ILE A 172 4.27 -8.65 10.87
N PRO A 173 3.86 -9.90 11.10
CA PRO A 173 3.25 -10.32 12.36
C PRO A 173 4.09 -9.94 13.58
N TYR A 174 3.46 -9.52 14.67
CA TYR A 174 4.15 -9.06 15.88
C TYR A 174 5.26 -10.02 16.37
N ASP A 175 4.97 -11.32 16.37
CA ASP A 175 5.88 -12.38 16.79
C ASP A 175 7.14 -12.52 15.91
N GLN A 176 7.12 -11.99 14.69
CA GLN A 176 8.22 -12.06 13.73
C GLN A 176 9.04 -10.76 13.65
N ILE A 177 8.60 -9.68 14.31
CA ILE A 177 9.28 -8.38 14.21
C ILE A 177 10.71 -8.47 14.76
N PHE A 178 10.89 -9.19 15.87
CA PHE A 178 12.18 -9.28 16.56
C PHE A 178 13.19 -10.16 15.82
N ASP A 179 12.73 -11.09 14.99
CA ASP A 179 13.60 -11.92 14.14
C ASP A 179 14.33 -11.07 13.08
N LEU A 180 13.84 -9.86 12.79
CA LEU A 180 14.42 -8.95 11.82
C LEU A 180 15.51 -8.04 12.42
N GLU A 181 15.74 -8.07 13.73
CA GLU A 181 16.65 -7.10 14.39
C GLU A 181 18.05 -7.10 13.77
N ASP A 182 18.62 -8.28 13.53
CA ASP A 182 19.97 -8.42 12.98
C ASP A 182 20.11 -7.92 11.55
N GLU A 183 19.05 -7.99 10.74
CA GLU A 183 19.07 -7.55 9.33
C GLU A 183 19.22 -6.02 9.22
N PHE A 184 18.71 -5.29 10.21
CA PHE A 184 18.64 -3.83 10.19
C PHE A 184 19.66 -3.16 11.12
N LYS A 185 20.55 -3.92 11.75
CA LYS A 185 21.66 -3.33 12.52
C LYS A 185 22.62 -2.60 11.59
N VAL A 186 23.20 -1.52 12.10
CA VAL A 186 24.38 -0.91 11.47
C VAL A 186 25.51 -1.92 11.66
N ASP A 187 26.08 -2.42 10.56
CA ASP A 187 27.33 -3.16 10.63
C ASP A 187 28.33 -2.25 11.33
N SER A 188 28.65 -2.56 12.59
CA SER A 188 29.66 -1.83 13.32
C SER A 188 30.94 -1.91 12.49
N TYR A 189 31.36 -0.77 11.93
CA TYR A 189 32.61 -0.63 11.21
C TYR A 189 33.68 -1.48 11.89
N SER A 190 34.34 -2.32 11.08
CA SER A 190 35.48 -3.10 11.54
C SER A 190 36.39 -2.19 12.36
N THR A 191 36.91 -2.71 13.46
CA THR A 191 37.75 -1.98 14.42
C THR A 191 39.01 -1.36 13.78
N SER A 192 39.28 -1.63 12.50
CA SER A 192 40.40 -1.11 11.71
C SER A 192 40.29 0.38 11.32
N ASP A 193 39.11 1.00 11.36
CA ASP A 193 38.96 2.44 11.06
C ASP A 193 39.14 3.35 12.29
N ARG A 194 39.17 2.77 13.51
CA ARG A 194 39.41 3.55 14.75
C ARG A 194 40.88 3.94 14.95
N GLU A 195 41.83 3.27 14.31
CA GLU A 195 43.26 3.57 14.48
C GLU A 195 43.78 4.74 13.61
N LYS A 196 42.94 5.32 12.74
CA LYS A 196 43.34 6.48 11.91
C LYS A 196 42.94 7.84 12.48
N ILE A 197 42.27 7.89 13.63
CA ILE A 197 41.84 9.14 14.29
C ILE A 197 42.57 9.34 15.63
N ASN A 198 43.86 9.03 15.67
CA ASN A 198 44.80 9.48 16.69
C ASN A 198 46.09 9.95 16.03
N VAL A 199 45.96 10.90 15.12
CA VAL A 199 47.05 11.82 14.76
C VAL A 199 46.41 13.18 14.61
N PHE A 200 46.41 13.96 15.69
CA PHE A 200 46.76 15.39 15.79
C PHE A 200 46.38 15.91 17.18
#